data_AF-A0A0K8QQW2-F1
#
_entry.id   AF-A0A0K8QQW2-F1
#
_cell.length_a   1.000
_cell.length_b   1.000
_cell.length_c   1.000
_cell.angle_alpha   90.00
_cell.angle_beta   90.00
_cell.angle_gamma   90.00
#
_symmetry.space_group_name_H-M   'P 1'
#
loop_
_entity.id
_entity.type
_entity.pdbx_description
1 polymer ?
#
loop_
_entity_poly.entity_id
_entity_poly.type
_entity_poly.pdbx_seq_one_letter_code
_entity_poly.pdbx_strand_id
1 'polypeptide(L)'
;MKSRDRTKYKGRRESGTFLRLPTEVLDSPKFRALPHKAKALLLDLGAQYRGHNNGDQCATWSLMQRRGWRSKGTLQSALRELLDAGMIEQTRQGGRHVCSLYAFTWLPIDHCGGKLDVSETRVASGLWRGDDTKPSDAQKRDAHPDQRGKAPRPSGQSATDATAIAPPAVHLLDIYQAGARRMHAR
;
A
#
# COMPACT_ATOMS: atom_id res chain seq x y z
N MET A 1 -9.54 -44.67 -2.76
CA MET A 1 -10.53 -43.58 -2.58
C MET A 1 -10.12 -42.41 -3.46
N LYS A 2 -10.75 -42.18 -4.63
CA LYS A 2 -10.41 -41.02 -5.49
C LYS A 2 -10.97 -39.76 -4.83
N SER A 3 -10.13 -38.77 -4.51
CA SER A 3 -10.62 -37.50 -3.97
C SER A 3 -11.57 -36.88 -4.99
N ARG A 4 -12.78 -36.54 -4.56
CA ARG A 4 -13.76 -35.86 -5.41
C ARG A 4 -13.28 -34.44 -5.59
N ASP A 5 -12.52 -34.19 -6.65
CA ASP A 5 -12.15 -32.85 -7.06
C ASP A 5 -13.41 -32.06 -7.45
N ARG A 6 -13.93 -31.27 -6.51
CA ARG A 6 -15.18 -30.50 -6.63
C ARG A 6 -15.09 -29.38 -7.68
N THR A 7 -13.90 -29.13 -8.25
CA THR A 7 -13.65 -28.08 -9.23
C THR A 7 -14.18 -28.40 -10.64
N LYS A 8 -14.65 -29.63 -10.90
CA LYS A 8 -15.15 -30.05 -12.22
C LYS A 8 -16.51 -29.46 -12.63
N TYR A 9 -17.20 -28.73 -11.75
CA TYR A 9 -18.43 -28.01 -12.14
C TYR A 9 -18.07 -26.73 -12.90
N LYS A 10 -18.43 -26.69 -14.19
CA LYS A 10 -18.24 -25.57 -15.12
C LYS A 10 -18.70 -24.26 -14.47
N GLY A 11 -17.81 -23.26 -14.41
CA GLY A 11 -18.12 -21.92 -13.89
C GLY A 11 -17.75 -21.64 -12.43
N ARG A 12 -17.12 -22.57 -11.69
CA ARG A 12 -16.63 -22.31 -10.31
C ARG A 12 -15.16 -21.91 -10.20
N ARG A 13 -14.41 -21.86 -11.31
CA ARG A 13 -13.04 -21.33 -11.28
C ARG A 13 -13.09 -19.83 -11.47
N GLU A 14 -12.56 -19.11 -10.49
CA GLU A 14 -12.11 -17.73 -10.65
C GLU A 14 -11.17 -17.70 -11.87
N SER A 15 -11.55 -16.96 -12.90
CA SER A 15 -10.74 -16.78 -14.11
C SER A 15 -9.86 -15.55 -13.93
N GLY A 16 -8.54 -15.69 -14.12
CA GLY A 16 -7.62 -14.55 -14.09
C GLY A 16 -6.23 -14.90 -13.59
N THR A 17 -5.38 -13.89 -13.54
CA THR A 17 -4.06 -13.95 -12.89
C THR A 17 -4.19 -13.52 -11.44
N PHE A 18 -3.31 -14.06 -10.60
CA PHE A 18 -3.28 -13.76 -9.17
C PHE A 18 -1.86 -13.40 -8.75
N LEU A 19 -1.75 -12.41 -7.86
CA LEU A 19 -0.52 -12.16 -7.12
C LEU A 19 -0.46 -13.15 -5.96
N ARG A 20 0.58 -13.98 -5.92
CA ARG A 20 0.84 -14.84 -4.77
C ARG A 20 1.52 -14.00 -3.68
N LEU A 21 0.85 -13.84 -2.55
CA LEU A 21 1.41 -13.28 -1.32
C LEU A 21 1.54 -14.41 -0.29
N PRO A 22 2.74 -14.99 -0.10
CA PRO A 22 2.96 -16.01 0.91
C PRO A 22 2.64 -15.48 2.31
N THR A 23 2.04 -16.32 3.17
CA THR A 23 1.72 -15.95 4.55
C THR A 23 2.96 -15.50 5.32
N GLU A 24 4.12 -16.10 5.07
CA GLU A 24 5.39 -15.67 5.67
C GLU A 24 5.74 -14.21 5.36
N VAL A 25 5.41 -13.72 4.16
CA VAL A 25 5.63 -12.31 3.78
C VAL A 25 4.67 -11.42 4.55
N LEU A 26 3.40 -11.83 4.68
CA LEU A 26 2.38 -11.07 5.41
C LEU A 26 2.67 -11.00 6.91
N ASP A 27 3.20 -12.07 7.49
CA ASP A 27 3.56 -12.16 8.89
C ASP A 27 4.90 -11.50 9.21
N SER A 28 5.69 -11.16 8.18
CA SER A 28 6.99 -10.52 8.36
C SER A 28 6.86 -9.20 9.13
N PRO A 29 7.82 -8.89 10.03
CA PRO A 29 7.82 -7.63 10.77
C PRO A 29 7.79 -6.41 9.84
N LYS A 30 8.51 -6.50 8.71
CA LYS A 30 8.57 -5.45 7.70
C LYS A 30 7.20 -5.18 7.07
N PHE A 31 6.44 -6.22 6.70
CA PHE A 31 5.12 -6.03 6.13
C PHE A 31 4.13 -5.47 7.15
N ARG A 32 4.20 -5.96 8.40
CA ARG A 32 3.34 -5.49 9.48
C ARG A 32 3.56 -4.00 9.77
N ALA A 33 4.81 -3.55 9.80
CA ALA A 33 5.21 -2.17 10.04
C ALA A 33 4.80 -1.19 8.91
N LEU A 34 4.52 -1.69 7.69
CA LEU A 34 4.19 -0.81 6.57
C LEU A 34 2.89 -0.01 6.80
N PRO A 35 2.87 1.27 6.40
CA PRO A 35 1.66 2.07 6.44
C PRO A 35 0.63 1.60 5.40
N HIS A 36 -0.64 1.87 5.65
CA HIS A 36 -1.76 1.47 4.78
C HIS A 36 -1.57 1.88 3.31
N LYS A 37 -1.04 3.09 3.07
CA LYS A 37 -0.72 3.58 1.72
C LYS A 37 0.29 2.69 0.97
N ALA A 38 1.30 2.18 1.68
CA ALA A 38 2.32 1.31 1.09
C ALA A 38 1.74 -0.07 0.78
N LYS A 39 0.95 -0.63 1.71
CA LYS A 39 0.19 -1.88 1.49
C LYS A 39 -0.77 -1.75 0.29
N ALA A 40 -1.47 -0.63 0.16
CA ALA A 40 -2.34 -0.36 -0.99
C ALA A 40 -1.54 -0.28 -2.31
N LEU A 41 -0.41 0.44 -2.31
CA LEU A 41 0.46 0.50 -3.49
C LEU A 41 0.98 -0.88 -3.89
N LEU A 42 1.32 -1.73 -2.92
CA LEU A 42 1.77 -3.10 -3.18
C LEU A 42 0.70 -3.91 -3.94
N LEU A 43 -0.56 -3.78 -3.54
CA LEU A 43 -1.69 -4.42 -4.23
C LEU A 43 -1.95 -3.81 -5.62
N ASP A 44 -1.76 -2.50 -5.77
CA ASP A 44 -1.87 -1.83 -7.08
C ASP A 44 -0.78 -2.23 -8.06
N LEU A 45 0.45 -2.45 -7.59
CA LEU A 45 1.49 -3.12 -8.36
C LEU A 45 1.09 -4.57 -8.64
N GLY A 46 0.49 -5.25 -7.66
CA GLY A 46 0.03 -6.64 -7.80
C GLY A 46 -1.00 -6.82 -8.92
N ALA A 47 -1.85 -5.83 -9.15
CA ALA A 47 -2.84 -5.87 -10.22
C ALA A 47 -2.24 -5.76 -11.63
N GLN A 48 -1.00 -5.30 -11.77
CA GLN A 48 -0.26 -5.30 -13.04
C GLN A 48 0.43 -6.65 -13.31
N TYR A 49 0.50 -7.54 -12.30
CA TYR A 49 1.17 -8.83 -12.40
C TYR A 49 0.35 -9.87 -13.19
N ARG A 50 1.02 -10.52 -14.15
CA ARG A 50 0.47 -11.51 -15.08
C ARG A 50 1.08 -12.91 -14.92
N GLY A 51 1.89 -13.12 -13.87
CA GLY A 51 2.52 -14.41 -13.57
C GLY A 51 3.93 -14.61 -14.12
N HIS A 52 4.36 -13.79 -15.09
CA HIS A 52 5.65 -13.94 -15.79
C HIS A 52 6.26 -12.56 -16.18
N ASN A 53 5.90 -11.53 -15.42
CA ASN A 53 6.37 -10.15 -15.64
C ASN A 53 6.84 -9.49 -14.34
N ASN A 54 7.30 -10.28 -13.35
CA ASN A 54 7.88 -9.70 -12.14
C ASN A 54 9.15 -8.92 -12.52
N GLY A 55 9.12 -7.61 -12.26
CA GLY A 55 10.12 -6.67 -12.74
C GLY A 55 9.61 -5.63 -13.73
N ASP A 56 8.44 -5.80 -14.34
CA ASP A 56 7.82 -4.81 -15.24
C ASP A 56 6.70 -4.00 -14.55
N GLN A 57 6.68 -3.96 -13.22
CA GLN A 57 5.64 -3.27 -12.47
C GLN A 57 5.97 -1.78 -12.40
N CYS A 58 5.02 -0.91 -12.77
CA CYS A 58 5.27 0.53 -12.80
C CYS A 58 4.38 1.30 -11.82
N ALA A 59 4.95 2.32 -11.18
CA ALA A 59 4.25 3.21 -10.24
C ALA A 59 4.07 4.62 -10.84
N THR A 60 3.85 4.72 -12.16
CA THR A 60 3.71 6.02 -12.83
C THR A 60 2.44 6.75 -12.37
N TRP A 61 2.53 8.07 -12.27
CA TRP A 61 1.41 8.90 -11.78
C TRP A 61 0.13 8.69 -12.59
N SER A 62 0.22 8.71 -13.93
CA SER A 62 -0.94 8.55 -14.81
C SER A 62 -1.64 7.21 -14.63
N LEU A 63 -0.88 6.13 -14.35
CA LEU A 63 -1.46 4.82 -14.07
C LEU A 63 -2.12 4.79 -12.70
N MET A 64 -1.42 5.26 -11.68
CA MET A 64 -1.90 5.26 -10.29
C MET A 64 -3.11 6.18 -10.09
N GLN A 65 -3.20 7.28 -10.84
CA GLN A 65 -4.38 8.14 -10.83
C GLN A 65 -5.65 7.37 -11.25
N ARG A 66 -5.56 6.49 -12.25
CA ARG A 66 -6.66 5.61 -12.65
C ARG A 66 -7.02 4.56 -11.60
N ARG A 67 -6.10 4.26 -10.68
CA ARG A 67 -6.30 3.37 -9.53
C ARG A 67 -6.84 4.12 -8.30
N GLY A 68 -7.09 5.43 -8.41
CA GLY A 68 -7.70 6.25 -7.36
C GLY A 68 -6.71 7.06 -6.52
N TRP A 69 -5.43 7.11 -6.89
CA TRP A 69 -4.45 7.93 -6.19
C TRP A 69 -4.69 9.42 -6.45
N ARG A 70 -4.76 10.21 -5.37
CA ARG A 70 -5.08 11.65 -5.42
C ARG A 70 -3.89 12.58 -5.22
N SER A 71 -2.77 12.06 -4.71
CA SER A 71 -1.57 12.85 -4.46
C SER A 71 -0.29 12.13 -4.92
N LYS A 72 0.51 12.84 -5.72
CA LYS A 72 1.87 12.40 -6.12
C LYS A 72 2.76 12.22 -4.90
N GLY A 73 2.69 13.12 -3.92
CA GLY A 73 3.50 13.05 -2.70
C GLY A 73 3.19 11.79 -1.89
N THR A 74 1.91 11.43 -1.76
CA THR A 74 1.51 10.20 -1.06
C THR A 74 1.97 8.95 -1.78
N LEU A 75 1.86 8.92 -3.12
CA LEU A 75 2.38 7.83 -3.95
C LEU A 75 3.89 7.66 -3.80
N GLN A 76 4.65 8.75 -3.90
CA GLN A 76 6.11 8.74 -3.74
C GLN A 76 6.53 8.32 -2.33
N SER A 77 5.81 8.77 -1.31
CA SER A 77 6.03 8.32 0.06
C SER A 77 5.75 6.83 0.19
N ALA A 78 4.61 6.32 -0.30
CA ALA A 78 4.29 4.90 -0.26
C ALA A 78 5.34 4.04 -0.98
N LEU A 79 5.82 4.50 -2.13
CA LEU A 79 6.86 3.83 -2.92
C LEU A 79 8.18 3.74 -2.16
N ARG A 80 8.59 4.83 -1.50
CA ARG A 80 9.79 4.87 -0.66
C ARG A 80 9.69 3.87 0.50
N GLU A 81 8.57 3.86 1.23
CA GLU A 81 8.36 2.92 2.34
C GLU A 81 8.46 1.46 1.89
N LEU A 82 7.94 1.13 0.70
CA LEU A 82 8.06 -0.23 0.13
C LEU A 82 9.50 -0.60 -0.24
N LEU A 83 10.27 0.33 -0.80
CA LEU A 83 11.68 0.14 -1.13
C LEU A 83 12.55 0.02 0.11
N ASP A 84 12.29 0.83 1.14
CA ASP A 84 13.00 0.83 2.41
C ASP A 84 12.74 -0.47 3.17
N ALA A 85 11.47 -0.90 3.23
CA ALA A 85 11.08 -2.20 3.81
C ALA A 85 11.54 -3.42 2.98
N GLY A 86 12.10 -3.22 1.78
CA GLY A 86 12.54 -4.31 0.91
C GLY A 86 11.41 -5.21 0.43
N MET A 87 10.16 -4.71 0.37
CA MET A 87 9.04 -5.46 -0.23
C MET A 87 9.07 -5.42 -1.75
N ILE A 88 9.61 -4.33 -2.29
CA ILE A 88 9.88 -4.18 -3.72
C ILE A 88 11.34 -3.78 -3.91
N GLU A 89 11.86 -4.12 -5.08
CA GLU A 89 13.16 -3.66 -5.55
C GLU A 89 13.04 -3.01 -6.92
N GLN A 90 13.92 -2.06 -7.21
CA GLN A 90 13.91 -1.35 -8.47
C GLN A 90 14.68 -2.15 -9.52
N THR A 91 14.01 -2.50 -10.61
CA THR A 91 14.58 -3.29 -11.71
C THR A 91 15.02 -2.44 -12.88
N ARG A 92 14.51 -1.21 -12.99
CA ARG A 92 14.96 -0.20 -13.94
C ARG A 92 14.97 1.19 -13.33
N GLN A 93 16.05 1.92 -13.55
CA GLN A 93 16.12 3.34 -13.22
C GLN A 93 15.30 4.17 -14.22
N GLY A 94 14.33 4.93 -13.69
CA GLY A 94 13.57 5.87 -14.50
C GLY A 94 14.40 7.10 -14.88
N GLY A 95 13.89 7.87 -15.85
CA GLY A 95 14.54 9.06 -16.36
C GLY A 95 13.58 9.95 -17.16
N ARG A 96 14.14 10.86 -17.97
CA ARG A 96 13.31 11.69 -18.85
C ARG A 96 12.65 10.80 -19.91
N HIS A 97 11.32 10.77 -19.92
CA HIS A 97 10.50 9.89 -20.78
C HIS A 97 10.62 8.38 -20.52
N VAL A 98 11.24 7.96 -19.42
CA VAL A 98 11.39 6.54 -19.05
C VAL A 98 10.83 6.32 -17.64
N CYS A 99 9.93 5.36 -17.47
CA CYS A 99 9.40 5.03 -16.15
C CYS A 99 10.33 4.08 -15.40
N SER A 100 10.43 4.28 -14.07
CA SER A 100 11.02 3.30 -13.18
C SER A 100 10.15 2.04 -13.14
N LEU A 101 10.82 0.89 -13.09
CA LEU A 101 10.19 -0.42 -12.95
C LEU A 101 10.60 -1.08 -11.64
N TYR A 102 9.71 -1.94 -11.14
CA TYR A 102 9.85 -2.58 -9.84
C TYR A 102 9.50 -4.07 -9.92
N ALA A 103 10.13 -4.86 -9.06
CA ALA A 103 9.85 -6.27 -8.82
C ALA A 103 9.45 -6.49 -7.35
N PHE A 104 8.65 -7.53 -7.11
CA PHE A 104 8.41 -8.06 -5.77
C PHE A 104 9.59 -8.92 -5.33
N THR A 105 10.05 -8.74 -4.10
CA THR A 105 11.27 -9.38 -3.58
C THR A 105 11.06 -10.81 -3.09
N TRP A 106 9.80 -11.28 -3.00
CA TRP A 106 9.46 -12.67 -2.70
C TRP A 106 9.22 -13.51 -3.96
N LEU A 107 9.32 -12.91 -5.15
CA LEU A 107 9.23 -13.60 -6.43
C LEU A 107 10.57 -13.45 -7.19
N PRO A 108 10.96 -14.45 -8.00
CA PRO A 108 12.09 -14.30 -8.92
C PRO A 108 11.81 -13.19 -9.95
N ILE A 109 12.86 -12.50 -10.41
CA ILE A 109 12.74 -11.51 -11.49
C ILE A 109 12.62 -12.24 -12.82
N ASP A 110 11.56 -11.95 -13.58
CA ASP A 110 11.24 -12.60 -14.84
C ASP A 110 11.94 -11.94 -16.04
N HIS A 111 12.07 -12.70 -17.14
CA HIS A 111 12.51 -12.19 -18.43
C HIS A 111 11.48 -11.21 -19.02
N CYS A 112 11.57 -9.92 -18.67
CA CYS A 112 10.64 -8.90 -19.15
C CYS A 112 11.05 -8.33 -20.53
N GLY A 113 11.51 -9.19 -21.44
CA GLY A 113 11.81 -8.84 -22.84
C GLY A 113 12.90 -7.78 -23.03
N GLY A 114 13.95 -7.81 -22.20
CA GLY A 114 15.08 -6.87 -22.27
C GLY A 114 14.78 -5.45 -21.76
N LYS A 115 13.63 -5.23 -21.10
CA LYS A 115 13.26 -3.90 -20.57
C LYS A 115 13.97 -3.51 -19.28
N LEU A 116 14.57 -4.46 -18.57
CA LEU A 116 15.11 -4.28 -17.22
C LEU A 116 16.60 -3.95 -17.28
N ASP A 117 17.08 -3.18 -16.30
CA ASP A 117 18.51 -2.93 -16.10
C ASP A 117 19.18 -4.10 -15.35
N VAL A 118 18.38 -4.94 -14.70
CA VAL A 118 18.82 -6.13 -13.96
C VAL A 118 18.55 -7.41 -14.74
N SER A 119 19.42 -8.41 -14.55
CA SER A 119 19.23 -9.73 -15.17
C SER A 119 18.09 -10.51 -14.53
N GLU A 120 17.43 -11.37 -15.31
CA GLU A 120 16.48 -12.35 -14.78
C GLU A 120 17.13 -13.22 -13.70
N THR A 121 16.35 -13.60 -12.69
CA THR A 121 16.89 -14.35 -11.55
C THR A 121 16.03 -15.58 -11.30
N ARG A 122 16.65 -16.73 -11.02
CA ARG A 122 15.93 -17.98 -10.69
C ARG A 122 15.41 -18.01 -9.25
N VAL A 123 16.03 -17.24 -8.36
CA VAL A 123 15.74 -17.18 -6.93
C VAL A 123 15.25 -15.77 -6.58
N ALA A 124 14.24 -15.66 -5.73
CA ALA A 124 13.77 -14.37 -5.24
C ALA A 124 14.84 -13.69 -4.37
N SER A 125 14.95 -12.35 -4.43
CA SER A 125 15.95 -11.60 -3.68
C SER A 125 15.82 -11.72 -2.16
N GLY A 126 14.60 -11.91 -1.65
CA GLY A 126 14.35 -12.17 -0.23
C GLY A 126 14.61 -10.99 0.69
N LEU A 127 14.72 -9.76 0.16
CA LEU A 127 15.01 -8.54 0.93
C LEU A 127 14.00 -8.26 2.07
N TRP A 128 12.78 -8.78 1.93
CA TRP A 128 11.75 -8.71 2.95
C TRP A 128 12.07 -9.56 4.20
N ARG A 129 12.97 -10.54 4.10
CA ARG A 129 13.37 -11.43 5.22
C ARG A 129 14.49 -10.87 6.07
N GLY A 130 15.44 -10.12 5.48
CA GLY A 130 16.71 -9.80 6.14
C GLY A 130 16.59 -8.72 7.21
N ASP A 131 17.42 -8.79 8.24
CA ASP A 131 17.66 -7.69 9.18
C ASP A 131 18.41 -6.55 8.45
N ASP A 132 18.10 -5.31 8.80
CA ASP A 132 18.38 -4.11 8.01
C ASP A 132 19.87 -3.90 7.67
N THR A 133 20.31 -4.34 6.50
CA THR A 133 21.55 -3.82 5.89
C THR A 133 21.27 -3.36 4.46
N LYS A 134 20.82 -2.10 4.34
CA LYS A 134 21.23 -1.26 3.21
C LYS A 134 22.26 -0.26 3.74
N PRO A 135 23.38 0.00 3.03
CA PRO A 135 24.26 1.10 3.37
C PRO A 135 23.48 2.39 3.11
N SER A 136 22.90 2.96 4.16
CA SER A 136 22.21 4.23 4.08
C SER A 136 23.26 5.34 4.02
N ASP A 137 23.31 6.07 2.91
CA ASP A 137 23.69 7.48 2.96
C ASP A 137 22.66 8.19 3.84
N ALA A 138 22.95 8.18 5.14
CA ALA A 138 22.21 8.89 6.17
C ALA A 138 22.44 10.40 5.98
N GLN A 139 21.80 10.97 4.97
CA GLN A 139 21.51 12.40 4.98
C GLN A 139 20.48 12.65 6.08
N LYS A 140 21.01 13.07 7.23
CA LYS A 140 20.29 13.65 8.37
C LYS A 140 19.12 14.47 7.86
N ARG A 141 17.90 13.99 8.12
CA ARG A 141 16.73 14.85 8.11
C ARG A 141 16.70 15.49 9.49
N ASP A 142 17.45 16.59 9.61
CA ASP A 142 17.21 17.52 10.71
C ASP A 142 15.74 17.93 10.62
N ALA A 143 15.00 17.65 11.68
CA ALA A 143 13.62 18.05 11.84
C ALA A 143 13.55 19.57 11.66
N HIS A 144 12.98 20.03 10.54
CA HIS A 144 12.66 21.44 10.36
C HIS A 144 11.50 21.77 11.32
N PRO A 145 11.69 22.66 12.31
CA PRO A 145 10.61 22.98 13.24
C PRO A 145 9.50 23.72 12.48
N ASP A 146 8.27 23.22 12.61
CA ASP A 146 7.04 23.86 12.13
C ASP A 146 6.85 25.21 12.84
N GLN A 147 7.40 26.28 12.27
CA GLN A 147 7.09 27.64 12.70
C GLN A 147 5.77 28.10 12.09
N ARG A 148 4.65 27.55 12.57
CA ARG A 148 3.34 28.19 12.45
C ARG A 148 3.09 29.06 13.67
N GLY A 149 3.66 30.26 13.61
CA GLY A 149 3.41 31.33 14.57
C GLY A 149 3.68 32.69 13.94
N LYS A 150 2.72 33.23 13.18
CA LYS A 150 2.64 34.68 12.96
C LYS A 150 1.18 35.14 12.91
N ALA A 151 0.92 36.15 13.74
CA ALA A 151 -0.36 36.58 14.29
C ALA A 151 -1.40 37.10 13.27
N PRO A 152 -2.70 37.07 13.61
CA PRO A 152 -3.72 37.80 12.86
C PRO A 152 -3.61 39.33 13.11
N ARG A 153 -3.80 40.12 12.05
CA ARG A 153 -3.94 41.59 12.09
C ARG A 153 -5.21 42.00 12.87
N PRO A 154 -5.19 43.07 13.67
CA PRO A 154 -6.39 43.55 14.36
C PRO A 154 -7.25 44.41 13.42
N SER A 155 -8.52 44.04 13.25
CA SER A 155 -9.58 44.94 12.80
C SER A 155 -10.63 45.04 13.91
N GLY A 156 -10.94 46.27 14.32
CA GLY A 156 -11.63 46.59 15.55
C GLY A 156 -13.11 46.19 15.66
N GLN A 157 -13.49 46.02 16.94
CA GLN A 157 -14.74 46.39 17.61
C GLN A 157 -16.08 45.91 17.01
N SER A 158 -16.78 45.04 17.75
CA SER A 158 -17.92 45.43 18.60
C SER A 158 -18.57 44.21 19.28
N ALA A 159 -19.06 44.43 20.50
CA ALA A 159 -19.63 43.44 21.40
C ALA A 159 -21.06 43.04 21.01
N THR A 160 -21.44 41.77 21.26
CA THR A 160 -22.76 41.40 21.81
C THR A 160 -22.68 40.03 22.50
N ASP A 161 -23.31 39.95 23.67
CA ASP A 161 -23.59 38.77 24.48
C ASP A 161 -24.40 37.69 23.74
N ALA A 162 -24.06 36.41 23.94
CA ALA A 162 -25.01 35.30 23.82
C ALA A 162 -24.48 34.02 24.51
N THR A 163 -24.96 33.82 25.74
CA THR A 163 -25.44 32.58 26.37
C THR A 163 -24.87 31.23 25.92
N ALA A 164 -24.26 30.54 26.88
CA ALA A 164 -23.86 29.13 26.83
C ALA A 164 -25.06 28.18 26.66
N ILE A 165 -24.96 27.27 25.69
CA ILE A 165 -25.77 26.03 25.62
C ILE A 165 -24.79 24.86 25.44
N ALA A 166 -24.66 24.04 26.48
CA ALA A 166 -23.93 22.78 26.43
C ALA A 166 -24.74 21.73 25.65
N PRO A 167 -24.12 20.95 24.75
CA PRO A 167 -24.77 19.78 24.17
C PRO A 167 -24.75 18.60 25.17
N PRO A 168 -25.86 17.85 25.34
CA PRO A 168 -25.88 16.70 26.22
C PRO A 168 -25.11 15.52 25.62
N ALA A 169 -24.44 14.78 26.51
CA ALA A 169 -23.71 13.56 26.23
C ALA A 169 -24.65 12.48 25.68
N VAL A 170 -24.39 12.02 24.46
CA VAL A 170 -25.02 10.81 23.90
C VAL A 170 -24.18 9.60 24.26
N HIS A 171 -24.79 8.70 25.03
CA HIS A 171 -24.21 7.52 25.64
C HIS A 171 -23.98 6.41 24.58
N LEU A 172 -22.77 5.88 24.53
CA LEU A 172 -22.21 5.03 23.47
C LEU A 172 -22.60 3.55 23.63
N LEU A 173 -23.86 3.24 23.99
CA LEU A 173 -24.34 1.86 24.20
C LEU A 173 -25.59 1.45 23.41
N ASP A 174 -26.25 2.36 22.69
CA ASP A 174 -27.53 2.06 22.03
C ASP A 174 -27.44 1.54 20.58
N ILE A 175 -26.23 1.31 20.05
CA ILE A 175 -26.05 0.78 18.68
C ILE A 175 -25.92 -0.76 18.67
N TYR A 176 -25.79 -1.43 19.83
CA TYR A 176 -25.49 -2.88 19.88
C TYR A 176 -26.65 -3.82 20.24
N GLN A 177 -27.93 -3.38 20.19
CA GLN A 177 -29.07 -4.27 20.47
C GLN A 177 -30.24 -4.18 19.46
N ALA A 178 -29.93 -3.98 18.17
CA ALA A 178 -30.93 -4.09 17.08
C ALA A 178 -30.66 -5.26 16.10
N GLY A 179 -30.00 -6.34 16.56
CA GLY A 179 -29.68 -7.51 15.73
C GLY A 179 -30.18 -8.87 16.24
N ALA A 180 -30.76 -8.94 17.45
CA ALA A 180 -31.03 -10.22 18.13
C ALA A 180 -32.52 -10.55 18.30
N ARG A 181 -33.37 -10.25 17.31
CA ARG A 181 -34.78 -10.72 17.27
C ARG A 181 -35.20 -11.14 15.86
N ARG A 182 -34.51 -12.12 15.28
CA ARG A 182 -35.01 -12.97 14.18
C ARG A 182 -34.47 -14.40 14.30
N MET A 183 -34.63 -15.02 15.46
CA MET A 183 -34.70 -16.47 15.61
C MET A 183 -35.66 -16.75 16.77
N HIS A 184 -36.63 -17.64 16.54
CA HIS A 184 -37.84 -17.92 17.34
C HIS A 184 -39.10 -17.12 16.98
N ALA A 185 -39.70 -17.48 15.83
CA ALA A 185 -41.13 -17.72 15.76
C ALA A 185 -41.46 -18.45 14.44
N ARG A 186 -41.84 -19.73 14.61
CA ARG A 186 -42.53 -20.65 13.67
C ARG A 186 -41.72 -21.25 12.54
#